data_AF-A0A1E4TYH2-F1
#
_entry.id   AF-A0A1E4TYH2-F1
#
_cell.length_a   1.000
_cell.length_b   1.000
_cell.length_c   1.000
_cell.angle_alpha   90.00
_cell.angle_beta   90.00
_cell.angle_gamma   90.00
#
_symmetry.space_group_name_H-M   'P 1'
#
loop_
_entity.id
_entity.type
_entity.pdbx_description
1 polymer ?
#
loop_
_entity_poly.entity_id
_entity_poly.type
_entity_poly.pdbx_seq_one_letter_code
_entity_poly.pdbx_strand_id
1 'polypeptide(L)'
;VISQGLAVVEDVDLTRHLSLTKHHSATTRKEVLNYIEAHLPSNPSSYKNLLNSIVPLIMDQNSLVRQSLVSLLISISKKQEGIMELHARSIVLFIHSAMTHIQPDIRNDSTKFLKILVDYGPNSLIKSSWIKTLKCFCQLLNWQLNVDSKKSLSLSISTKSISSKSNSQSRLYHLEILSNFLNKGLFKFEIEKNLDDISNNDLKIYSIHALTNLYLLPTVPEPYTHLKLFIKELPSNTNPNNSSFIDLNNTSCEDIETRRKILIDFFEKPMKRGLTDQNIK
;
A
#
# COMPACT_ATOMS: atom_id res chain seq x y z
N VAL A 1 -34.75 -17.65 -11.84
CA VAL A 1 -35.49 -17.64 -10.55
C VAL A 1 -34.82 -18.52 -9.49
N ILE A 2 -34.28 -19.70 -9.82
CA ILE A 2 -33.56 -20.56 -8.84
C ILE A 2 -32.19 -19.98 -8.40
N SER A 3 -31.53 -19.20 -9.24
CA SER A 3 -30.23 -18.57 -8.96
C SER A 3 -30.24 -17.48 -7.89
N GLN A 4 -31.40 -16.86 -7.61
CA GLN A 4 -31.50 -15.82 -6.56
C GLN A 4 -31.56 -16.41 -5.15
N GLY A 5 -32.05 -17.65 -4.98
CA GLY A 5 -32.12 -18.29 -3.67
C GLY A 5 -30.76 -18.77 -3.14
N LEU A 6 -29.91 -19.32 -4.02
CA LEU A 6 -28.56 -19.77 -3.67
C LEU A 6 -27.62 -18.61 -3.30
N ALA A 7 -27.66 -17.51 -4.07
CA ALA A 7 -26.83 -16.33 -3.79
C ALA A 7 -27.15 -15.69 -2.43
N VAL A 8 -28.42 -15.68 -2.02
CA VAL A 8 -28.84 -15.12 -0.73
C VAL A 8 -28.35 -15.99 0.45
N VAL A 9 -28.33 -17.31 0.30
CA VAL A 9 -27.82 -18.22 1.34
C VAL A 9 -26.29 -18.08 1.47
N GLU A 10 -25.56 -18.00 0.36
CA GLU A 10 -24.11 -17.78 0.35
C GLU A 10 -23.73 -16.42 0.98
N ASP A 11 -24.48 -15.34 0.70
CA ASP A 11 -24.22 -14.01 1.28
C ASP A 11 -24.49 -13.94 2.79
N VAL A 12 -25.50 -14.66 3.29
CA VAL A 12 -25.82 -14.74 4.73
C VAL A 12 -24.73 -15.51 5.48
N ASP A 13 -24.25 -16.62 4.91
CA ASP A 13 -23.16 -17.39 5.50
C ASP A 13 -21.84 -16.61 5.48
N LEU A 14 -21.54 -15.87 4.39
CA LEU A 14 -20.35 -15.01 4.34
C LEU A 14 -20.41 -13.94 5.44
N THR A 15 -21.55 -13.30 5.64
CA THR A 15 -21.73 -12.27 6.69
C THR A 15 -21.46 -12.83 8.09
N ARG A 16 -21.91 -14.06 8.36
CA ARG A 16 -21.61 -14.76 9.63
C ARG A 16 -20.10 -15.01 9.78
N HIS A 17 -19.44 -15.49 8.73
CA HIS A 17 -17.99 -15.73 8.75
C HIS A 17 -17.20 -14.43 8.91
N LEU A 18 -17.64 -13.31 8.30
CA LEU A 18 -17.02 -12.00 8.50
C LEU A 18 -17.04 -11.58 9.97
N SER A 19 -18.10 -11.88 10.73
CA SER A 19 -18.13 -11.57 12.16
C SER A 19 -17.06 -12.34 12.96
N LEU A 20 -16.75 -13.58 12.53
CA LEU A 20 -15.78 -14.46 13.18
C LEU A 20 -14.32 -14.05 12.90
N THR A 21 -14.07 -13.13 11.95
CA THR A 21 -12.74 -12.53 11.75
C THR A 21 -12.25 -11.78 12.98
N LYS A 22 -13.15 -11.34 13.87
CA LYS A 22 -12.81 -10.65 15.13
C LYS A 22 -12.82 -11.58 16.35
N HIS A 23 -12.95 -12.89 16.14
CA HIS A 23 -13.00 -13.86 17.23
C HIS A 23 -11.68 -13.89 18.00
N HIS A 24 -11.73 -14.14 19.31
CA HIS A 24 -10.55 -14.12 20.19
C HIS A 24 -9.55 -15.24 19.87
N SER A 25 -10.04 -16.42 19.43
CA SER A 25 -9.19 -17.56 19.05
C SER A 25 -8.54 -17.33 17.67
N ALA A 26 -7.21 -17.38 17.63
CA ALA A 26 -6.43 -17.26 16.40
C ALA A 26 -6.70 -18.41 15.42
N THR A 27 -6.93 -19.63 15.92
CA THR A 27 -7.29 -20.79 15.10
C THR A 27 -8.59 -20.54 14.36
N THR A 28 -9.61 -20.03 15.05
CA THR A 28 -10.90 -19.68 14.42
C THR A 28 -10.73 -18.62 13.35
N ARG A 29 -9.97 -17.54 13.62
CA ARG A 29 -9.71 -16.48 12.62
C ARG A 29 -9.02 -17.04 11.37
N LYS A 30 -8.00 -17.89 11.56
CA LYS A 30 -7.27 -18.54 10.46
C LYS A 30 -8.19 -19.40 9.60
N GLU A 31 -8.97 -20.29 10.21
CA GLU A 31 -9.86 -21.18 9.46
C GLU A 31 -10.98 -20.41 8.75
N VAL A 32 -11.47 -19.32 9.35
CA VAL A 32 -12.41 -18.40 8.69
C VAL A 32 -11.79 -17.74 7.46
N LEU A 33 -10.53 -17.30 7.52
CA LEU A 33 -9.85 -16.73 6.34
C LEU A 33 -9.71 -17.75 5.22
N ASN A 34 -9.34 -18.99 5.55
CA ASN A 34 -9.25 -20.08 4.56
C ASN A 34 -10.61 -20.40 3.94
N TYR A 35 -11.68 -20.41 4.75
CA TYR A 35 -13.04 -20.62 4.28
C TYR A 35 -13.47 -19.52 3.30
N ILE A 36 -13.21 -18.24 3.65
CA ILE A 36 -13.51 -17.09 2.80
C ILE A 36 -12.71 -17.15 1.50
N GLU A 37 -11.45 -17.58 1.55
CA GLU A 37 -10.60 -17.74 0.36
C GLU A 37 -11.18 -18.78 -0.61
N ALA A 38 -11.70 -19.89 -0.10
CA ALA A 38 -12.33 -20.93 -0.90
C ALA A 38 -13.71 -20.50 -1.47
N HIS A 39 -14.41 -19.60 -0.78
CA HIS A 39 -15.78 -19.17 -1.12
C HIS A 39 -15.84 -17.66 -1.41
N LEU A 40 -14.94 -17.18 -2.27
CA LEU A 40 -14.93 -15.78 -2.67
C LEU A 40 -16.23 -15.41 -3.41
N PRO A 41 -16.90 -14.31 -3.02
CA PRO A 41 -18.17 -13.92 -3.63
C PRO A 41 -17.96 -13.56 -5.11
N SER A 42 -18.93 -13.90 -5.95
CA SER A 42 -18.92 -13.50 -7.36
C SER A 42 -19.35 -12.03 -7.55
N ASN A 43 -20.08 -11.47 -6.58
CA ASN A 43 -20.57 -10.10 -6.63
C ASN A 43 -19.47 -9.10 -6.19
N PRO A 44 -19.04 -8.16 -7.05
CA PRO A 44 -18.05 -7.13 -6.70
C PRO A 44 -18.45 -6.26 -5.51
N SER A 45 -19.75 -6.03 -5.28
CA SER A 45 -20.23 -5.17 -4.19
C SER A 45 -19.93 -5.73 -2.79
N SER A 46 -19.82 -7.05 -2.64
CA SER A 46 -19.56 -7.71 -1.35
C SER A 46 -18.11 -7.53 -0.88
N TYR A 47 -17.18 -7.24 -1.80
CA TYR A 47 -15.76 -7.09 -1.49
C TYR A 47 -15.43 -5.91 -0.58
N LYS A 48 -16.21 -4.83 -0.63
CA LYS A 48 -16.01 -3.68 0.27
C LYS A 48 -16.18 -4.08 1.74
N ASN A 49 -17.24 -4.82 2.05
CA ASN A 49 -17.52 -5.28 3.41
C ASN A 49 -16.52 -6.34 3.86
N LEU A 50 -16.12 -7.22 2.94
CA LEU A 50 -15.06 -8.19 3.17
C LEU A 50 -13.74 -7.51 3.53
N LEU A 51 -13.25 -6.59 2.69
CA LEU A 51 -12.00 -5.85 2.91
C LEU A 51 -12.03 -5.07 4.22
N ASN A 52 -13.14 -4.37 4.52
CA ASN A 52 -13.29 -3.66 5.80
C ASN A 52 -13.13 -4.57 7.03
N SER A 53 -13.50 -5.85 6.90
CA SER A 53 -13.41 -6.82 8.00
C SER A 53 -12.02 -7.45 8.11
N ILE A 54 -11.38 -7.76 6.98
CA ILE A 54 -10.11 -8.51 6.96
C ILE A 54 -8.86 -7.62 6.99
N VAL A 55 -8.91 -6.39 6.46
CA VAL A 55 -7.74 -5.49 6.41
C VAL A 55 -7.16 -5.19 7.81
N PRO A 56 -7.96 -5.00 8.87
CA PRO A 56 -7.41 -4.85 10.22
C PRO A 56 -6.55 -6.02 10.70
N LEU A 57 -6.74 -7.23 10.15
CA LEU A 57 -5.96 -8.42 10.51
C LEU A 57 -4.50 -8.38 10.01
N ILE A 58 -4.11 -7.37 9.24
CA ILE A 58 -2.69 -7.06 8.96
C ILE A 58 -1.92 -6.89 10.28
N MET A 59 -2.59 -6.36 11.31
CA MET A 59 -2.05 -6.12 12.66
C MET A 59 -2.30 -7.29 13.63
N ASP A 60 -2.76 -8.45 13.14
CA ASP A 60 -3.03 -9.60 14.01
C ASP A 60 -1.75 -10.06 14.73
N GLN A 61 -1.87 -10.46 15.99
CA GLN A 61 -0.73 -10.92 16.78
C GLN A 61 -0.16 -12.26 16.27
N ASN A 62 -1.01 -13.12 15.69
CA ASN A 62 -0.62 -14.45 15.23
C ASN A 62 -0.11 -14.41 13.77
N SER A 63 1.09 -14.96 13.54
CA SER A 63 1.71 -15.01 12.21
C SER A 63 0.97 -15.89 11.21
N LEU A 64 0.32 -16.98 11.64
CA LEU A 64 -0.44 -17.88 10.76
C LEU A 64 -1.71 -17.19 10.21
N VAL A 65 -2.35 -16.35 11.03
CA VAL A 65 -3.50 -15.53 10.58
C VAL A 65 -3.02 -14.53 9.53
N ARG A 66 -1.91 -13.84 9.76
CA ARG A 66 -1.32 -12.91 8.77
C ARG A 66 -0.93 -13.61 7.48
N GLN A 67 -0.36 -14.82 7.55
CA GLN A 67 -0.03 -15.62 6.35
C GLN A 67 -1.27 -16.02 5.56
N SER A 68 -2.32 -16.48 6.24
CA SER A 68 -3.59 -16.83 5.59
C SER A 68 -4.25 -15.59 4.95
N LEU A 69 -4.14 -14.43 5.60
CA LEU A 69 -4.59 -13.15 5.04
C LEU A 69 -3.83 -12.75 3.77
N VAL A 70 -2.51 -12.98 3.72
CA VAL A 70 -1.72 -12.75 2.49
C VAL A 70 -2.25 -13.60 1.34
N SER A 71 -2.51 -14.90 1.57
CA SER A 71 -3.08 -15.79 0.55
C SER A 71 -4.44 -15.28 0.08
N LEU A 72 -5.34 -14.98 1.02
CA LEU A 72 -6.66 -14.45 0.73
C LEU A 72 -6.62 -13.15 -0.09
N LEU A 73 -5.77 -12.19 0.28
CA LEU A 73 -5.65 -10.92 -0.45
C LEU A 73 -5.12 -11.12 -1.88
N ILE A 74 -4.20 -12.07 -2.09
CA ILE A 74 -3.73 -12.44 -3.44
C ILE A 74 -4.89 -13.07 -4.24
N SER A 75 -5.64 -13.98 -3.64
CA SER A 75 -6.79 -14.64 -4.26
C SER A 75 -7.89 -13.64 -4.63
N ILE A 76 -8.19 -12.67 -3.75
CA ILE A 76 -9.10 -11.55 -4.02
C ILE A 76 -8.59 -10.72 -5.21
N SER A 77 -7.30 -10.36 -5.21
CA SER A 77 -6.72 -9.51 -6.27
C SER A 77 -6.75 -10.19 -7.64
N LYS A 78 -6.58 -11.52 -7.68
CA LYS A 78 -6.67 -12.30 -8.92
C LYS A 78 -8.11 -12.49 -9.40
N LYS A 79 -9.06 -12.59 -8.46
CA LYS A 79 -10.48 -12.80 -8.78
C LYS A 79 -11.15 -11.53 -9.29
N GLN A 80 -10.82 -10.39 -8.68
CA GLN A 80 -11.37 -9.08 -9.05
C GLN A 80 -10.24 -8.09 -9.32
N GLU A 81 -9.97 -7.84 -10.60
CA GLU A 81 -8.98 -6.85 -11.01
C GLU A 81 -9.39 -5.43 -10.56
N GLY A 82 -8.41 -4.60 -10.21
CA GLY A 82 -8.62 -3.21 -9.79
C GLY A 82 -9.16 -3.03 -8.36
N ILE A 83 -9.55 -4.08 -7.65
CA ILE A 83 -10.09 -3.96 -6.27
C ILE A 83 -9.07 -3.40 -5.28
N MET A 84 -7.79 -3.80 -5.45
CA MET A 84 -6.70 -3.30 -4.62
C MET A 84 -6.41 -1.84 -4.90
N GLU A 85 -6.60 -1.39 -6.14
CA GLU A 85 -6.42 0.01 -6.53
C GLU A 85 -7.51 0.91 -5.93
N LEU A 86 -8.75 0.43 -5.97
CA LEU A 86 -9.91 1.11 -5.37
C LEU A 86 -9.77 1.26 -3.84
N HIS A 87 -9.26 0.23 -3.15
CA HIS A 87 -9.13 0.24 -1.69
C HIS A 87 -7.71 0.53 -1.18
N ALA A 88 -6.79 0.96 -2.05
CA ALA A 88 -5.38 1.14 -1.69
C ALA A 88 -5.20 2.10 -0.51
N ARG A 89 -6.00 3.18 -0.44
CA ARG A 89 -5.92 4.19 0.64
C ARG A 89 -6.23 3.62 2.03
N SER A 90 -7.23 2.74 2.15
CA SER A 90 -7.56 2.13 3.43
C SER A 90 -6.54 1.05 3.80
N ILE A 91 -6.13 0.22 2.84
CA ILE A 91 -5.17 -0.86 3.06
C ILE A 91 -3.80 -0.30 3.46
N VAL A 92 -3.31 0.72 2.75
CA VAL A 92 -1.98 1.31 3.02
C VAL A 92 -1.89 1.92 4.41
N LEU A 93 -3.00 2.42 4.97
CA LEU A 93 -3.04 2.94 6.34
C LEU A 93 -2.68 1.86 7.36
N PHE A 94 -3.27 0.67 7.23
CA PHE A 94 -2.98 -0.47 8.10
C PHE A 94 -1.57 -1.01 7.86
N ILE A 95 -1.08 -1.01 6.61
CA ILE A 95 0.30 -1.39 6.29
C ILE A 95 1.30 -0.42 6.94
N HIS A 96 1.09 0.89 6.81
CA HIS A 96 1.97 1.89 7.46
C HIS A 96 1.96 1.74 8.97
N SER A 97 0.79 1.48 9.57
CA SER A 97 0.68 1.16 11.00
C SER A 97 1.51 -0.08 11.35
N ALA A 98 1.43 -1.13 10.54
CA ALA A 98 2.20 -2.37 10.70
C ALA A 98 3.71 -2.15 10.61
N MET A 99 4.18 -1.35 9.64
CA MET A 99 5.59 -1.01 9.47
C MET A 99 6.17 -0.27 10.68
N THR A 100 5.34 0.52 11.37
CA THR A 100 5.72 1.27 12.58
C THR A 100 5.34 0.59 13.88
N HIS A 101 4.85 -0.65 13.83
CA HIS A 101 4.32 -1.34 15.00
C HIS A 101 5.39 -1.60 16.07
N ILE A 102 4.95 -1.68 17.33
CA ILE A 102 5.84 -1.96 18.46
C ILE A 102 6.37 -3.41 18.44
N GLN A 103 5.55 -4.36 17.98
CA GLN A 103 5.92 -5.77 17.90
C GLN A 103 6.71 -6.05 16.62
N PRO A 104 7.92 -6.64 16.73
CA PRO A 104 8.79 -6.88 15.58
C PRO A 104 8.21 -7.86 14.57
N ASP A 105 7.45 -8.88 15.00
CA ASP A 105 6.87 -9.87 14.10
C ASP A 105 5.89 -9.25 13.10
N ILE A 106 5.06 -8.31 13.58
CA ILE A 106 4.11 -7.57 12.75
C ILE A 106 4.86 -6.64 11.79
N ARG A 107 5.93 -5.97 12.26
CA ARG A 107 6.78 -5.15 11.39
C ARG A 107 7.43 -5.98 10.28
N ASN A 108 7.97 -7.14 10.60
CA ASN A 108 8.65 -8.01 9.64
C ASN A 108 7.67 -8.55 8.58
N ASP A 109 6.40 -8.77 8.92
CA ASP A 109 5.39 -9.21 7.97
C ASP A 109 4.72 -8.06 7.20
N SER A 110 4.79 -6.83 7.68
CA SER A 110 4.10 -5.67 7.09
C SER A 110 4.35 -5.50 5.58
N THR A 111 5.59 -5.69 5.14
CA THR A 111 5.95 -5.54 3.73
C THR A 111 5.37 -6.63 2.84
N LYS A 112 5.02 -7.82 3.37
CA LYS A 112 4.34 -8.87 2.59
C LYS A 112 3.00 -8.38 2.06
N PHE A 113 2.28 -7.59 2.86
CA PHE A 113 1.04 -6.93 2.45
C PHE A 113 1.30 -5.78 1.48
N LEU A 114 2.37 -5.02 1.69
CA LEU A 114 2.77 -3.96 0.76
C LEU A 114 3.08 -4.51 -0.63
N LYS A 115 3.73 -5.68 -0.72
CA LYS A 115 4.00 -6.36 -1.99
C LYS A 115 2.73 -6.57 -2.81
N ILE A 116 1.62 -6.96 -2.16
CA ILE A 116 0.33 -7.16 -2.84
C ILE A 116 -0.16 -5.84 -3.47
N LEU A 117 -0.06 -4.71 -2.75
CA LEU A 117 -0.44 -3.42 -3.33
C LEU A 117 0.50 -2.99 -4.47
N VAL A 118 1.80 -3.28 -4.37
CA VAL A 118 2.77 -2.99 -5.44
C VAL A 118 2.48 -3.83 -6.69
N ASP A 119 2.04 -5.07 -6.52
CA ASP A 119 1.78 -5.99 -7.63
C ASP A 119 0.40 -5.74 -8.29
N TYR A 120 -0.65 -5.47 -7.50
CA TYR A 120 -2.04 -5.41 -8.00
C TYR A 120 -2.70 -4.02 -7.95
N GLY A 121 -2.09 -3.02 -7.33
CA GLY A 121 -2.62 -1.64 -7.29
C GLY A 121 -1.54 -0.54 -7.18
N PRO A 122 -0.44 -0.61 -7.97
CA PRO A 122 0.73 0.26 -7.78
C PRO A 122 0.40 1.74 -7.99
N ASN A 123 -0.43 2.07 -8.99
CA ASN A 123 -0.69 3.45 -9.37
C ASN A 123 -1.34 4.23 -8.23
N SER A 124 -2.43 3.72 -7.66
CA SER A 124 -3.10 4.33 -6.51
C SER A 124 -2.20 4.40 -5.28
N LEU A 125 -1.40 3.36 -5.01
CA LEU A 125 -0.41 3.37 -3.90
C LEU A 125 0.61 4.50 -4.06
N ILE A 126 1.22 4.63 -5.24
CA ILE A 126 2.27 5.60 -5.53
C ILE A 126 1.71 7.01 -5.48
N LYS A 127 0.62 7.28 -6.19
CA LYS A 127 -0.02 8.61 -6.26
C LYS A 127 -0.47 9.11 -4.90
N SER A 128 -1.09 8.23 -4.10
CA SER A 128 -1.66 8.62 -2.80
C SER A 128 -0.65 8.66 -1.65
N SER A 129 0.43 7.87 -1.71
CA SER A 129 1.21 7.58 -0.50
C SER A 129 2.73 7.41 -0.71
N TRP A 130 3.29 7.91 -1.81
CA TRP A 130 4.72 7.85 -2.13
C TRP A 130 5.63 8.19 -0.94
N ILE A 131 5.52 9.42 -0.45
CA ILE A 131 6.40 9.99 0.57
C ILE A 131 6.29 9.25 1.89
N LYS A 132 5.06 8.92 2.30
CA LYS A 132 4.80 8.24 3.57
C LYS A 132 5.34 6.81 3.54
N THR A 133 5.18 6.11 2.42
CA THR A 133 5.74 4.77 2.23
C THR A 133 7.27 4.79 2.29
N LEU A 134 7.94 5.75 1.63
CA LEU A 134 9.40 5.91 1.73
C LEU A 134 9.87 6.21 3.17
N LYS A 135 9.14 7.05 3.91
CA LYS A 135 9.42 7.32 5.33
C LYS A 135 9.29 6.06 6.18
N CYS A 136 8.22 5.28 5.98
CA CYS A 136 8.03 4.01 6.68
C CYS A 136 9.16 3.03 6.38
N PHE A 137 9.65 2.95 5.13
CA PHE A 137 10.82 2.12 4.79
C PHE A 137 12.10 2.60 5.48
N CYS A 138 12.36 3.90 5.49
CA CYS A 138 13.52 4.45 6.19
C CYS A 138 13.46 4.12 7.69
N GLN A 139 12.29 4.23 8.31
CA GLN A 139 12.11 3.84 9.70
C GLN A 139 12.31 2.33 9.92
N LEU A 140 11.72 1.49 9.06
CA LEU A 140 11.82 0.04 9.14
C LEU A 140 13.27 -0.46 8.97
N LEU A 141 14.03 0.13 8.06
CA LEU A 141 15.43 -0.21 7.79
C LEU A 141 16.43 0.55 8.68
N ASN A 142 15.91 1.37 9.60
CA ASN A 142 16.69 2.21 10.50
C ASN A 142 17.63 3.18 9.77
N TRP A 143 17.19 3.72 8.63
CA TRP A 143 17.87 4.78 7.91
C TRP A 143 17.49 6.14 8.50
N GLN A 144 18.49 6.85 9.02
CA GLN A 144 18.30 8.16 9.61
C GLN A 144 18.06 9.18 8.50
N LEU A 145 16.85 9.73 8.47
CA LEU A 145 16.56 10.93 7.68
C LEU A 145 17.27 12.10 8.38
N ASN A 146 18.21 12.75 7.71
CA ASN A 146 18.91 13.94 8.23
C ASN A 146 17.91 15.08 8.41
N VAL A 147 17.26 15.11 9.56
CA VAL A 147 16.38 16.18 9.98
C VAL A 147 16.83 16.56 11.38
N ASP A 148 17.26 17.81 11.57
CA ASP A 148 17.70 18.42 12.83
C ASP A 148 16.62 18.48 13.94
N SER A 149 15.57 17.67 13.83
CA SER A 149 14.57 17.53 14.86
C SER A 149 14.98 16.44 15.83
N LYS A 150 15.35 16.83 17.04
CA LYS A 150 15.45 15.97 18.24
C LYS A 150 14.17 15.12 18.50
N LYS A 151 13.10 15.30 17.72
CA LYS A 151 11.85 14.52 17.70
C LYS A 151 11.91 13.24 16.83
N SER A 152 12.72 13.17 15.78
CA SER A 152 12.84 11.94 14.96
C SER A 152 13.55 10.80 15.71
N LEU A 153 14.34 11.12 16.73
CA LEU A 153 14.98 10.14 17.59
C LEU A 153 13.99 9.30 18.41
N SER A 154 12.81 9.81 18.75
CA SER A 154 11.88 9.12 19.66
C SER A 154 11.29 7.83 19.06
N LEU A 155 11.01 7.79 17.75
CA LEU A 155 10.54 6.55 17.09
C LEU A 155 11.68 5.61 16.64
N SER A 156 12.91 6.14 16.50
CA SER A 156 14.09 5.34 16.12
C SER A 156 14.58 4.39 17.24
N ILE A 157 14.16 4.63 18.48
CA ILE A 157 14.59 3.82 19.63
C ILE A 157 13.91 2.43 19.64
N SER A 158 12.72 2.29 19.03
CA SER A 158 11.94 1.04 19.02
C SER A 158 12.24 0.09 17.83
N THR A 159 12.98 0.55 16.81
CA THR A 159 13.29 -0.23 15.58
C THR A 159 14.61 -1.01 15.64
N LYS A 160 15.32 -0.98 16.78
CA LYS A 160 16.60 -1.69 16.99
C LYS A 160 16.55 -3.22 16.77
N SER A 161 15.37 -3.83 16.64
CA SER A 161 15.24 -5.28 16.43
C SER A 161 15.57 -5.74 14.99
N ILE A 162 15.62 -4.83 14.00
CA ILE A 162 15.84 -5.18 12.59
C ILE A 162 17.34 -5.17 12.22
N SER A 163 18.19 -4.53 13.06
CA SER A 163 19.66 -4.53 12.90
C SER A 163 20.37 -5.72 13.55
N SER A 164 19.62 -6.66 14.14
CA SER A 164 20.18 -7.93 14.62
C SER A 164 20.48 -8.85 13.44
N LYS A 165 21.67 -9.48 13.43
CA LYS A 165 22.08 -10.50 12.42
C LYS A 165 21.04 -11.63 12.22
N SER A 166 20.10 -11.82 13.16
CA SER A 166 19.01 -12.80 13.09
C SER A 166 17.87 -12.46 12.11
N ASN A 167 17.77 -11.23 11.59
CA ASN A 167 16.66 -10.78 10.72
C ASN A 167 17.12 -10.45 9.28
N SER A 168 18.26 -11.00 8.83
CA SER A 168 18.82 -10.75 7.48
C SER A 168 17.83 -11.08 6.36
N GLN A 169 17.05 -12.16 6.50
CA GLN A 169 16.06 -12.57 5.50
C GLN A 169 14.88 -11.59 5.40
N SER A 170 14.31 -11.15 6.53
CA SER A 170 13.23 -10.15 6.53
C SER A 170 13.71 -8.82 5.94
N ARG A 171 14.94 -8.42 6.28
CA ARG A 171 15.57 -7.23 5.70
C ARG A 171 15.76 -7.33 4.18
N LEU A 172 16.28 -8.44 3.68
CA LEU A 172 16.43 -8.67 2.23
C LEU A 172 15.07 -8.56 1.54
N TYR A 173 14.04 -9.17 2.13
CA TYR A 173 12.68 -9.08 1.62
C TYR A 173 12.14 -7.64 1.62
N HIS A 174 12.40 -6.86 2.67
CA HIS A 174 12.06 -5.42 2.69
C HIS A 174 12.75 -4.63 1.58
N LEU A 175 14.02 -4.91 1.31
CA LEU A 175 14.81 -4.26 0.25
C LEU A 175 14.31 -4.65 -1.14
N GLU A 176 13.95 -5.92 -1.35
CA GLU A 176 13.36 -6.41 -2.59
C GLU A 176 12.05 -5.67 -2.90
N ILE A 177 11.18 -5.54 -1.91
CA ILE A 177 9.90 -4.85 -2.08
C ILE A 177 10.11 -3.36 -2.28
N LEU A 178 11.05 -2.74 -1.55
CA LEU A 178 11.43 -1.34 -1.77
C LEU A 178 11.93 -1.14 -3.21
N SER A 179 12.77 -2.04 -3.72
CA SER A 179 13.25 -1.99 -5.11
C SER A 179 12.10 -2.08 -6.11
N ASN A 180 11.17 -3.02 -5.92
CA ASN A 180 9.99 -3.13 -6.79
C ASN A 180 9.11 -1.87 -6.71
N PHE A 181 8.87 -1.34 -5.51
CA PHE A 181 8.12 -0.10 -5.30
C PHE A 181 8.79 1.11 -6.00
N LEU A 182 10.11 1.27 -5.86
CA LEU A 182 10.87 2.32 -6.54
C LEU A 182 10.81 2.14 -8.06
N ASN A 183 10.92 0.90 -8.55
CA ASN A 183 10.84 0.62 -9.98
C ASN A 183 9.47 1.04 -10.54
N LYS A 184 8.38 0.67 -9.86
CA LYS A 184 7.03 1.07 -10.24
C LYS A 184 6.79 2.58 -10.11
N GLY A 185 7.44 3.26 -9.16
CA GLY A 185 7.25 4.68 -8.88
C GLY A 185 8.08 5.64 -9.72
N LEU A 186 9.26 5.22 -10.19
CA LEU A 186 10.23 6.09 -10.87
C LEU A 186 10.30 5.87 -12.38
N PHE A 187 9.84 4.71 -12.86
CA PHE A 187 9.80 4.38 -14.28
C PHE A 187 8.35 4.33 -14.76
N LYS A 188 8.14 4.76 -16.01
CA LYS A 188 6.83 4.76 -16.65
C LYS A 188 6.36 3.30 -16.78
N PHE A 189 5.17 2.99 -16.28
CA PHE A 189 4.60 1.65 -16.39
C PHE A 189 4.27 1.34 -17.86
N GLU A 190 4.45 0.09 -18.29
CA GLU A 190 4.17 -0.34 -19.67
C GLU A 190 2.72 -0.13 -20.11
N ILE A 191 1.77 0.07 -19.19
CA ILE A 191 0.39 0.41 -19.51
C ILE A 191 0.29 1.77 -20.21
N GLU A 192 1.12 2.75 -19.80
CA GLU A 192 1.20 4.03 -20.51
C GLU A 192 2.02 3.92 -21.80
N LYS A 193 2.97 2.98 -21.89
CA LYS A 193 3.60 2.65 -23.18
C LYS A 193 2.58 2.10 -24.17
N ASN A 194 1.66 1.23 -23.74
CA ASN A 194 0.61 0.73 -24.63
C ASN A 194 -0.35 1.84 -25.07
N LEU A 195 -0.66 2.84 -24.24
CA LEU A 195 -1.45 4.00 -24.69
C LEU A 195 -0.67 4.88 -25.69
N ASP A 196 0.63 5.07 -25.45
CA ASP A 196 1.52 5.78 -26.37
C ASP A 196 1.76 4.99 -27.68
N ASP A 197 1.82 3.66 -27.63
CA ASP A 197 2.06 2.75 -28.77
C ASP A 197 0.76 2.49 -29.57
N ILE A 198 -0.41 2.41 -28.91
CA ILE A 198 -1.72 2.40 -29.57
C ILE A 198 -1.97 3.75 -30.28
N SER A 199 -1.49 4.86 -29.72
CA SER A 199 -1.57 6.17 -30.39
C SER A 199 -0.68 6.26 -31.63
N ASN A 200 0.38 5.45 -31.71
CA ASN A 200 1.35 5.52 -32.79
C ASN A 200 1.16 4.49 -33.90
N ASN A 201 0.43 3.38 -33.67
CA ASN A 201 0.56 2.28 -34.63
C ASN A 201 -0.66 1.46 -35.04
N ASP A 202 -1.94 1.87 -34.89
CA ASP A 202 -3.01 1.31 -35.78
C ASP A 202 -4.41 1.95 -35.80
N LEU A 203 -4.61 3.17 -35.26
CA LEU A 203 -5.85 3.92 -35.51
C LEU A 203 -5.53 5.31 -36.03
N LYS A 204 -5.57 5.47 -37.36
CA LYS A 204 -5.68 6.77 -38.04
C LYS A 204 -7.00 7.44 -37.65
N ILE A 205 -7.05 7.99 -36.46
CA ILE A 205 -8.12 8.89 -36.05
C ILE A 205 -7.76 10.27 -36.59
N TYR A 206 -8.31 10.59 -37.75
CA TYR A 206 -8.22 11.93 -38.32
C TYR A 206 -9.05 12.88 -37.44
N SER A 207 -8.36 13.76 -36.70
CA SER A 207 -8.85 14.85 -35.84
C SER A 207 -9.55 14.47 -34.53
N ILE A 208 -8.83 13.84 -33.61
CA ILE A 208 -9.07 14.07 -32.18
C ILE A 208 -7.96 15.01 -31.68
N HIS A 209 -8.34 16.09 -30.98
CA HIS A 209 -7.38 17.03 -30.41
C HIS A 209 -6.44 16.28 -29.46
N ALA A 210 -5.14 16.58 -29.45
CA ALA A 210 -4.15 15.84 -28.64
C ALA A 210 -4.52 15.78 -27.14
N LEU A 211 -5.30 16.76 -26.65
CA LEU A 211 -5.76 16.83 -25.26
C LEU A 211 -7.12 16.15 -25.00
N THR A 212 -7.79 15.55 -25.99
CA THR A 212 -9.13 14.99 -25.82
C THR A 212 -9.19 13.97 -24.69
N ASN A 213 -8.14 13.16 -24.51
CA ASN A 213 -8.05 12.18 -23.42
C ASN A 213 -8.19 12.82 -22.02
N LEU A 214 -7.85 14.11 -21.85
CA LEU A 214 -8.00 14.84 -20.60
C LEU A 214 -9.46 15.25 -20.30
N TYR A 215 -10.31 15.27 -21.32
CA TYR A 215 -11.72 15.65 -21.22
C TYR A 215 -12.67 14.43 -21.23
N LEU A 216 -12.12 13.21 -21.32
CA LEU A 216 -12.89 11.97 -21.20
C LEU A 216 -13.06 11.57 -19.73
N LEU A 217 -14.03 10.68 -19.49
CA LEU A 217 -14.20 10.08 -18.16
C LEU A 217 -12.94 9.27 -17.80
N PRO A 218 -12.34 9.51 -16.62
CA PRO A 218 -11.18 8.75 -16.18
C PRO A 218 -11.50 7.27 -16.03
N THR A 219 -10.53 6.42 -16.39
CA THR A 219 -10.63 4.96 -16.24
C THR A 219 -10.22 4.49 -14.83
N VAL A 220 -9.63 5.37 -14.03
CA VAL A 220 -9.23 5.09 -12.64
C VAL A 220 -10.40 5.33 -11.68
N PRO A 221 -10.52 4.57 -10.58
CA PRO A 221 -11.66 4.70 -9.68
C PRO A 221 -11.72 6.05 -8.92
N GLU A 222 -10.57 6.65 -8.62
CA GLU A 222 -10.46 7.84 -7.76
C GLU A 222 -9.59 8.96 -8.39
N PRO A 223 -10.01 9.57 -9.51
CA PRO A 223 -9.16 10.46 -10.31
C PRO A 223 -8.84 11.82 -9.65
N TYR A 224 -9.75 12.35 -8.84
CA TYR A 224 -9.64 13.71 -8.27
C TYR A 224 -9.29 13.73 -6.79
N THR A 225 -8.92 12.59 -6.20
CA THR A 225 -8.63 12.46 -4.77
C THR A 225 -7.47 13.35 -4.31
N HIS A 226 -6.50 13.63 -5.19
CA HIS A 226 -5.36 14.51 -4.90
C HIS A 226 -5.76 15.97 -4.64
N LEU A 227 -6.94 16.42 -5.09
CA LEU A 227 -7.44 17.78 -4.87
C LEU A 227 -7.91 18.03 -3.43
N LYS A 228 -8.09 16.96 -2.65
CA LYS A 228 -8.50 17.01 -1.23
C LYS A 228 -9.78 17.83 -0.92
N LEU A 229 -10.65 18.09 -1.91
CA LEU A 229 -11.82 18.98 -1.78
C LEU A 229 -12.79 18.59 -0.64
N PHE A 230 -12.88 17.30 -0.35
CA PHE A 230 -13.78 16.75 0.66
C PHE A 230 -13.06 16.18 1.89
N ILE A 231 -11.77 16.49 2.05
CA ILE A 231 -10.96 15.98 3.17
C ILE A 231 -10.96 17.00 4.30
N LYS A 232 -11.42 16.59 5.48
CA LYS A 232 -11.25 17.35 6.72
C LYS A 232 -9.89 17.01 7.33
N GLU A 233 -8.94 17.93 7.21
CA GLU A 233 -7.62 17.75 7.82
C GLU A 233 -7.72 17.88 9.34
N LEU A 234 -7.07 16.96 10.06
CA LEU A 234 -6.94 17.03 11.51
C LEU A 234 -5.90 18.10 11.84
N PRO A 235 -6.17 19.00 12.81
CA PRO A 235 -5.23 20.05 13.15
C PRO A 235 -3.91 19.45 13.67
N SER A 236 -2.83 19.66 12.91
CA SER A 236 -1.48 19.31 13.35
C SER A 236 -0.96 20.39 14.29
N ASN A 237 -0.72 20.02 15.56
CA ASN A 237 -0.17 20.91 16.58
C ASN A 237 1.33 21.14 16.31
N THR A 238 1.64 21.99 15.34
CA THR A 238 3.01 22.23 14.86
C THR A 238 3.28 23.73 14.76
N ASN A 239 4.37 24.17 15.39
CA ASN A 239 4.85 25.55 15.29
C ASN A 239 5.07 25.94 13.81
N PRO A 240 4.62 27.12 13.36
CA PRO A 240 4.72 27.55 11.96
C PRO A 240 6.16 27.69 11.44
N ASN A 241 7.17 27.65 12.32
CA ASN A 241 8.59 27.80 11.95
C ASN A 241 9.29 26.49 11.50
N ASN A 242 8.61 25.33 11.54
CA ASN A 242 9.13 24.02 11.09
C ASN A 242 8.39 23.49 9.84
N SER A 243 8.12 24.36 8.87
CA SER A 243 7.25 24.10 7.71
C SER A 243 7.79 23.07 6.70
N SER A 244 9.11 22.98 6.52
CA SER A 244 9.70 22.29 5.35
C SER A 244 9.34 20.81 5.17
N PHE A 245 9.06 20.05 6.24
CA PHE A 245 8.79 18.61 6.16
C PHE A 245 7.30 18.24 6.29
N ILE A 246 6.48 19.13 6.83
CA ILE A 246 5.02 19.00 6.85
C ILE A 246 4.49 19.29 5.45
N ASP A 247 5.06 20.30 4.79
CA ASP A 247 4.80 20.62 3.39
C ASP A 247 5.09 19.43 2.47
N LEU A 248 6.14 18.65 2.78
CA LEU A 248 6.46 17.44 2.04
C LEU A 248 5.31 16.41 2.09
N ASN A 249 4.70 16.16 3.25
CA ASN A 249 3.58 15.21 3.34
C ASN A 249 2.31 15.68 2.60
N ASN A 250 2.20 16.98 2.35
CA ASN A 250 1.09 17.58 1.62
C ASN A 250 1.38 17.77 0.12
N THR A 251 2.60 17.46 -0.33
CA THR A 251 3.00 17.57 -1.73
C THR A 251 2.35 16.46 -2.56
N SER A 252 1.65 16.84 -3.62
CA SER A 252 1.07 15.89 -4.57
C SER A 252 2.18 15.14 -5.32
N CYS A 253 2.05 13.81 -5.42
CA CYS A 253 3.03 12.94 -6.10
C CYS A 253 2.44 12.27 -7.35
N GLU A 254 1.45 12.91 -7.99
CA GLU A 254 0.85 12.44 -9.24
C GLU A 254 1.92 12.30 -10.34
N ASP A 255 2.75 13.32 -10.51
CA ASP A 255 3.76 13.36 -11.57
C ASP A 255 5.02 12.56 -11.24
N ILE A 256 5.58 11.92 -12.25
CA ILE A 256 6.82 11.13 -12.14
C ILE A 256 8.02 12.02 -11.84
N GLU A 257 8.05 13.23 -12.37
CA GLU A 257 9.13 14.21 -12.17
C GLU A 257 9.19 14.66 -10.71
N THR A 258 8.04 14.98 -10.12
CA THR A 258 7.91 15.35 -8.71
C THR A 258 8.36 14.20 -7.81
N ARG A 259 7.97 12.96 -8.13
CA ARG A 259 8.43 11.75 -7.39
C ARG A 259 9.94 11.58 -7.42
N ARG A 260 10.57 11.75 -8.60
CA ARG A 260 12.03 11.68 -8.79
C ARG A 260 12.75 12.77 -8.01
N LYS A 261 12.28 14.01 -8.10
CA LYS A 261 12.84 15.15 -7.39
C LYS A 261 12.82 14.93 -5.87
N ILE A 262 11.69 14.49 -5.32
CA ILE A 262 11.57 14.19 -3.88
C ILE A 262 12.53 13.09 -3.45
N LEU A 263 12.69 12.04 -4.26
CA LEU A 263 13.61 10.95 -3.96
C LEU A 263 15.05 11.46 -3.86
N ILE A 264 15.50 12.24 -4.86
CA ILE A 264 16.86 12.81 -4.93
C ILE A 264 17.11 13.77 -3.76
N ASP A 265 16.19 14.71 -3.54
CA ASP A 265 16.37 15.80 -2.58
C ASP A 265 16.38 15.29 -1.12
N PHE A 266 15.50 14.34 -0.78
CA PHE A 266 15.26 13.96 0.62
C PHE A 266 15.70 12.55 0.99
N PHE A 267 15.64 11.58 0.08
CA PHE A 267 15.79 10.16 0.41
C PHE A 267 17.09 9.54 -0.09
N GLU A 268 17.67 10.05 -1.18
CA GLU A 268 18.85 9.47 -1.82
C GLU A 268 20.05 9.39 -0.85
N LYS A 269 20.37 10.48 -0.16
CA LYS A 269 21.50 10.53 0.78
C LYS A 269 21.31 9.54 1.95
N PRO A 270 20.18 9.53 2.69
CA PRO A 270 19.90 8.53 3.72
C PRO A 270 19.96 7.09 3.23
N MET A 271 19.39 6.81 2.04
CA MET A 271 19.35 5.46 1.48
C MET A 271 20.75 4.96 1.11
N LYS A 272 21.56 5.79 0.42
CA LYS A 272 22.94 5.44 0.08
C LYS A 272 23.77 5.16 1.34
N ARG A 273 23.70 6.06 2.33
CA ARG A 273 24.37 5.87 3.61
C ARG A 273 23.93 4.59 4.32
N GLY A 274 22.63 4.34 4.38
CA GLY A 274 22.05 3.17 5.02
C GLY A 274 22.43 1.83 4.38
N LEU A 275 22.78 1.84 3.10
CA LEU A 275 23.33 0.71 2.36
C LEU A 275 24.85 0.56 2.59
N THR A 276 25.61 1.66 2.59
CA THR A 276 27.08 1.64 2.75
C THR A 276 27.52 1.34 4.19
N ASP A 277 26.88 1.94 5.19
CA ASP A 277 27.21 1.78 6.62
C ASP A 277 27.05 0.32 7.09
N GLN A 278 26.41 -0.53 6.28
CA GLN A 278 26.09 -1.92 6.61
C GLN A 278 26.88 -2.95 5.79
N ASN A 279 27.64 -2.52 4.79
CA ASN A 279 28.62 -3.36 4.09
C ASN A 279 30.00 -3.35 4.76
N ILE A 280 30.18 -2.60 5.86
CA ILE A 280 31.47 -2.40 6.55
C ILE A 280 31.58 -3.21 7.87
N LYS A 281 30.66 -4.15 8.16
CA LYS A 281 30.76 -4.99 9.37
C LYS A 281 30.39 -6.46 9.17
#